data_AF-A0A819ZUS1-F1
#
_entry.id   AF-A0A819ZUS1-F1
#
_cell.length_a   1.000
_cell.length_b   1.000
_cell.length_c   1.000
_cell.angle_alpha   90.00
_cell.angle_beta   90.00
_cell.angle_gamma   90.00
#
_symmetry.space_group_name_H-M   'P 1'
#
loop_
_entity.id
_entity.type
_entity.pdbx_description
1 polymer ?
#
loop_
_entity_poly.entity_id
_entity_poly.type
_entity_poly.pdbx_seq_one_letter_code
_entity_poly.pdbx_strand_id
1 'polypeptide(L)'
;MKRALVIGNDDYPFEHQKLESCVDDANDMHDALRIIGFDVLRKTNIPFKDTQIATKTFLQSIQPGDTALFYFSGHGCQLDGINYLIPTNDTEIDEESVKHRTLNAQKLTTDVHVRNPGLFIMVLDCCRDNPFADQASLKNFFGFRSKRFKDGLAPMKGPPSTIIAYACAPDQLSLAGGGNQRNSAYTCTLLHYIVLPMDIKTVFQKTAIDVHKTTGRYQQPYLSINYNKPMYLVNNYMGPYVAPPKRRDATRNHQSRVDMSQHRWNAQFGMANNYRSRTNNSRIKNTALNICRSLLLGGVGEAESKRTKGERADFWNF
;
A
#
# COMPACT_ATOMS: atom_id res chain seq x y z
N MET A 1 23.64 11.05 8.41
CA MET A 1 23.20 10.71 7.03
C MET A 1 21.80 10.13 7.06
N LYS A 2 21.22 9.80 5.89
CA LYS A 2 19.95 9.09 5.76
C LYS A 2 20.19 7.78 4.99
N ARG A 3 19.79 6.65 5.56
CA ARG A 3 19.98 5.29 4.99
C ARG A 3 18.65 4.60 4.86
N ALA A 4 18.39 3.92 3.74
CA ALA A 4 17.17 3.13 3.56
C ALA A 4 17.44 1.72 3.01
N LEU A 5 16.64 0.77 3.46
CA LEU A 5 16.43 -0.53 2.84
C LEU A 5 14.97 -0.61 2.40
N VAL A 6 14.75 -0.86 1.11
CA VAL A 6 13.42 -0.91 0.49
C VAL A 6 13.27 -2.27 -0.19
N ILE A 7 12.30 -3.07 0.26
CA ILE A 7 12.02 -4.41 -0.25
C ILE A 7 10.58 -4.47 -0.79
N GLY A 8 10.42 -5.00 -2.01
CA GLY A 8 9.12 -5.22 -2.64
C GLY A 8 9.01 -6.62 -3.25
N ASN A 9 8.11 -7.45 -2.73
CA ASN A 9 7.94 -8.83 -3.17
C ASN A 9 6.53 -9.07 -3.73
N ASP A 10 6.46 -9.38 -5.02
CA ASP A 10 5.25 -9.77 -5.76
C ASP A 10 5.28 -11.26 -6.19
N ASP A 11 6.44 -11.75 -6.64
CA ASP A 11 6.57 -13.04 -7.33
C ASP A 11 6.76 -14.22 -6.36
N TYR A 12 5.69 -14.59 -5.67
CA TYR A 12 5.64 -15.77 -4.80
C TYR A 12 5.37 -17.05 -5.61
N PRO A 13 5.74 -18.25 -5.09
CA PRO A 13 5.87 -19.44 -5.92
C PRO A 13 4.54 -19.99 -6.46
N PHE A 14 3.43 -19.70 -5.76
CA PHE A 14 2.09 -20.14 -6.15
C PHE A 14 1.26 -18.95 -6.65
N GLU A 15 0.48 -19.16 -7.70
CA GLU A 15 -0.26 -18.09 -8.39
C GLU A 15 -1.21 -17.32 -7.47
N HIS A 16 -1.92 -18.03 -6.57
CA HIS A 16 -2.81 -17.42 -5.56
C HIS A 16 -2.07 -16.58 -4.49
N GLN A 17 -0.74 -16.66 -4.45
CA GLN A 17 0.13 -15.92 -3.53
C GLN A 17 0.87 -14.79 -4.23
N LYS A 18 0.70 -14.57 -5.53
CA LYS A 18 1.33 -13.43 -6.20
C LYS A 18 0.66 -12.11 -5.81
N LEU A 19 1.42 -11.02 -5.87
CA LEU A 19 0.88 -9.66 -5.86
C LEU A 19 1.25 -8.94 -7.14
N GLU A 20 0.65 -7.76 -7.33
CA GLU A 20 0.79 -6.97 -8.56
C GLU A 20 1.37 -5.57 -8.31
N SER A 21 1.62 -5.17 -7.05
CA SER A 21 1.99 -3.79 -6.70
C SER A 21 3.28 -3.63 -5.90
N CYS A 22 3.77 -4.65 -5.20
CA CYS A 22 4.84 -4.50 -4.22
C CYS A 22 6.19 -4.14 -4.85
N VAL A 23 6.46 -4.60 -6.07
CA VAL A 23 7.64 -4.22 -6.85
C VAL A 23 7.55 -2.76 -7.29
N ASP A 24 6.39 -2.32 -7.77
CA ASP A 24 6.19 -0.92 -8.18
C ASP A 24 6.16 0.03 -6.97
N ASP A 25 5.58 -0.39 -5.84
CA ASP A 25 5.67 0.27 -4.54
C ASP A 25 7.13 0.48 -4.10
N ALA A 26 7.95 -0.57 -4.15
CA ALA A 26 9.37 -0.49 -3.80
C ALA A 26 10.19 0.36 -4.79
N ASN A 27 9.81 0.39 -6.06
CA ASN A 27 10.45 1.25 -7.07
C ASN A 27 10.16 2.73 -6.78
N ASP A 28 8.89 3.09 -6.66
CA ASP A 28 8.45 4.47 -6.50
C ASP A 28 8.87 5.02 -5.12
N MET A 29 8.89 4.18 -4.08
CA MET A 29 9.42 4.52 -2.75
C MET A 29 10.94 4.74 -2.76
N HIS A 30 11.71 3.95 -3.52
CA HIS A 30 13.15 4.20 -3.70
C HIS A 30 13.40 5.56 -4.34
N ASP A 31 12.65 5.91 -5.39
CA ASP A 31 12.84 7.16 -6.10
C ASP A 31 12.47 8.36 -5.22
N ALA A 32 11.34 8.31 -4.51
CA ALA A 32 10.94 9.34 -3.55
C ALA A 32 11.96 9.51 -2.40
N LEU A 33 12.47 8.41 -1.84
CA LEU A 33 13.48 8.46 -0.77
C LEU A 33 14.82 9.04 -1.26
N ARG A 34 15.23 8.73 -2.50
CA ARG A 34 16.44 9.32 -3.10
C ARG A 34 16.30 10.83 -3.35
N ILE A 35 15.14 11.29 -3.80
CA ILE A 35 14.86 12.73 -3.99
C ILE A 35 15.04 13.50 -2.67
N ILE A 36 14.63 12.91 -1.54
CA ILE A 36 14.77 13.53 -0.21
C ILE A 36 16.13 13.21 0.47
N GLY A 37 17.09 12.65 -0.27
CA GLY A 37 18.48 12.50 0.14
C GLY A 37 18.79 11.26 0.98
N PHE A 38 18.02 10.18 0.86
CA PHE A 38 18.44 8.86 1.35
C PHE A 38 19.43 8.19 0.40
N ASP A 39 20.41 7.51 0.98
CA ASP A 39 21.14 6.42 0.34
C ASP A 39 20.29 5.14 0.46
N VAL A 40 19.80 4.60 -0.68
CA VAL A 40 18.74 3.59 -0.73
C VAL A 40 19.23 2.27 -1.32
N LEU A 41 19.26 1.22 -0.51
CA LEU A 41 19.38 -0.17 -0.96
C LEU A 41 17.98 -0.71 -1.32
N ARG A 42 17.60 -0.67 -2.61
CA ARG A 42 16.37 -1.32 -3.09
C ARG A 42 16.64 -2.79 -3.46
N LYS A 43 15.68 -3.66 -3.12
CA LYS A 43 15.58 -5.04 -3.57
C LYS A 43 14.15 -5.39 -3.94
N THR A 44 13.97 -6.29 -4.91
CA THR A 44 12.65 -6.71 -5.39
C THR A 44 12.65 -8.20 -5.69
N ASN A 45 11.56 -8.88 -5.33
CA ASN A 45 11.37 -10.33 -5.49
C ASN A 45 12.52 -11.20 -4.96
N ILE A 46 13.04 -10.86 -3.78
CA ILE A 46 14.25 -11.52 -3.25
C ILE A 46 13.96 -12.76 -2.39
N PRO A 47 14.78 -13.82 -2.53
CA PRO A 47 14.73 -15.00 -1.67
C PRO A 47 15.21 -14.69 -0.24
N PHE A 48 14.99 -15.62 0.69
CA PHE A 48 15.38 -15.46 2.09
C PHE A 48 16.87 -15.15 2.27
N LYS A 49 17.75 -15.89 1.60
CA LYS A 49 19.20 -15.67 1.64
C LYS A 49 19.59 -14.24 1.26
N ASP A 50 18.97 -13.71 0.21
CA ASP A 50 19.25 -12.35 -0.27
C ASP A 50 18.60 -11.29 0.61
N THR A 51 17.50 -11.63 1.29
CA THR A 51 16.87 -10.81 2.33
C THR A 51 17.78 -10.67 3.54
N GLN A 52 18.42 -11.77 3.98
CA GLN A 52 19.44 -11.73 5.04
C GLN A 52 20.66 -10.89 4.61
N ILE A 53 21.15 -11.06 3.38
CA ILE A 53 22.27 -10.28 2.84
C ILE A 53 21.93 -8.78 2.80
N ALA A 54 20.79 -8.41 2.22
CA ALA A 54 20.35 -7.01 2.12
C ALA A 54 20.16 -6.38 3.51
N THR A 55 19.56 -7.12 4.45
CA THR A 55 19.41 -6.68 5.85
C THR A 55 20.77 -6.47 6.52
N LYS A 56 21.73 -7.39 6.33
CA LYS A 56 23.09 -7.26 6.87
C LYS A 56 23.80 -6.04 6.28
N THR A 57 23.73 -5.83 4.96
CA THR A 57 24.32 -4.66 4.28
C THR A 57 23.73 -3.36 4.79
N PHE A 58 22.40 -3.28 4.98
CA PHE A 58 21.74 -2.13 5.59
C PHE A 58 22.21 -1.88 7.02
N LEU A 59 22.22 -2.90 7.87
CA LEU A 59 22.72 -2.79 9.25
C LEU A 59 24.18 -2.34 9.34
N GLN A 60 25.01 -2.68 8.34
CA GLN A 60 26.41 -2.26 8.25
C GLN A 60 26.58 -0.83 7.71
N SER A 61 25.60 -0.27 6.99
CA SER A 61 25.67 1.11 6.47
C SER A 61 25.29 2.17 7.51
N ILE A 62 24.43 1.83 8.47
CA ILE A 62 23.96 2.73 9.52
C ILE A 62 25.12 3.12 10.45
N GLN A 63 25.34 4.43 10.59
CA GLN A 63 26.25 5.01 11.58
C GLN A 63 25.48 5.64 12.74
N PRO A 64 26.10 5.83 13.93
CA PRO A 64 25.47 6.51 15.04
C PRO A 64 24.95 7.90 14.65
N GLY A 65 23.71 8.22 15.03
CA GLY A 65 23.04 9.47 14.67
C GLY A 65 22.39 9.50 13.27
N ASP A 66 22.53 8.46 12.44
CA ASP A 66 21.82 8.38 11.15
C ASP A 66 20.29 8.34 11.30
N THR A 67 19.58 8.81 10.28
CA THR A 67 18.17 8.44 10.07
C THR A 67 18.14 7.16 9.24
N ALA A 68 17.72 6.05 9.85
CA ALA A 68 17.55 4.76 9.20
C ALA A 68 16.07 4.56 8.84
N LEU A 69 15.79 4.07 7.63
CA LEU A 69 14.44 3.71 7.19
C LEU A 69 14.43 2.28 6.63
N PHE A 70 13.50 1.46 7.10
CA PHE A 70 13.20 0.17 6.51
C PHE A 70 11.79 0.22 5.94
N TYR A 71 11.64 -0.15 4.67
CA TYR A 71 10.37 -0.27 3.98
C TYR A 71 10.22 -1.69 3.43
N PHE A 72 9.07 -2.31 3.65
CA PHE A 72 8.72 -3.60 3.07
C PHE A 72 7.28 -3.60 2.55
N SER A 73 7.10 -4.00 1.30
CA SER A 73 5.81 -4.33 0.68
C SER A 73 5.82 -5.80 0.24
N GLY A 74 4.83 -6.58 0.65
CA GLY A 74 4.79 -8.03 0.38
C GLY A 74 3.99 -8.84 1.41
N HIS A 75 4.26 -10.14 1.53
CA HIS A 75 3.64 -11.01 2.54
C HIS A 75 4.22 -10.72 3.93
N GLY A 76 3.33 -10.57 4.91
CA GLY A 76 3.67 -10.64 6.33
C GLY A 76 2.71 -11.57 7.07
N CYS A 77 3.17 -12.16 8.17
CA CYS A 77 2.34 -12.95 9.07
C CYS A 77 2.77 -12.78 10.53
N GLN A 78 1.87 -13.05 11.46
CA GLN A 78 2.15 -13.09 12.89
C GLN A 78 2.14 -14.53 13.42
N LEU A 79 3.17 -14.89 14.21
CA LEU A 79 3.17 -16.07 15.09
C LEU A 79 3.56 -15.65 16.50
N ASP A 80 2.75 -16.02 17.51
CA ASP A 80 2.99 -15.73 18.94
C ASP A 80 3.24 -14.22 19.28
N GLY A 81 2.73 -13.29 18.45
CA GLY A 81 2.96 -11.84 18.64
C GLY A 81 4.24 -11.31 17.98
N ILE A 82 4.99 -12.17 17.28
CA ILE A 82 6.16 -11.82 16.49
C ILE A 82 5.76 -11.70 15.01
N ASN A 83 6.29 -10.67 14.34
CA ASN A 83 5.99 -10.32 12.95
C ASN A 83 7.10 -10.82 12.04
N TYR A 84 6.68 -11.51 10.98
CA TYR A 84 7.54 -12.19 10.05
C TYR A 84 7.23 -11.72 8.63
N LEU A 85 8.25 -11.22 7.93
CA LEU A 85 8.17 -10.70 6.56
C LEU A 85 8.69 -11.75 5.59
N ILE A 86 7.87 -12.14 4.62
CA ILE A 86 8.02 -13.39 3.86
C ILE A 86 8.74 -13.13 2.52
N PRO A 87 9.89 -13.79 2.26
CA PRO A 87 10.62 -13.75 0.99
C PRO A 87 9.92 -14.51 -0.15
N THR A 88 10.30 -14.24 -1.41
CA THR A 88 9.62 -14.82 -2.58
C THR A 88 9.85 -16.31 -2.82
N ASN A 89 10.98 -16.87 -2.37
CA ASN A 89 11.30 -18.27 -2.64
C ASN A 89 10.73 -19.26 -1.62
N ASP A 90 9.81 -18.83 -0.77
CA ASP A 90 9.21 -19.69 0.23
C ASP A 90 7.87 -20.26 -0.24
N THR A 91 7.82 -21.58 -0.40
CA THR A 91 6.63 -22.31 -0.83
C THR A 91 5.71 -22.65 0.33
N GLU A 92 6.25 -23.01 1.49
CA GLU A 92 5.46 -23.57 2.61
C GLU A 92 6.03 -23.07 3.94
N ILE A 93 5.30 -22.15 4.57
CA ILE A 93 5.64 -21.59 5.87
C ILE A 93 4.69 -22.15 6.92
N ASP A 94 5.28 -22.80 7.93
CA ASP A 94 4.61 -23.37 9.09
C ASP A 94 5.15 -22.75 10.40
N GLU A 95 4.68 -23.22 11.57
CA GLU A 95 5.04 -22.64 12.88
C GLU A 95 6.53 -22.80 13.24
N GLU A 96 7.22 -23.75 12.63
CA GLU A 96 8.65 -24.01 12.82
C GLU A 96 9.46 -23.25 11.76
N SER A 97 9.11 -23.44 10.48
CA SER A 97 9.86 -22.93 9.34
C SER A 97 9.82 -21.40 9.23
N VAL A 98 8.72 -20.75 9.66
CA VAL A 98 8.60 -19.28 9.69
C VAL A 98 9.76 -18.60 10.41
N LYS A 99 10.23 -19.20 11.52
CA LYS A 99 11.26 -18.61 12.39
C LYS A 99 12.65 -18.60 11.74
N HIS A 100 12.84 -19.47 10.74
CA HIS A 100 14.13 -19.75 10.13
C HIS A 100 14.22 -19.39 8.66
N ARG A 101 13.10 -19.09 7.99
CA ARG A 101 13.02 -18.77 6.56
C ARG A 101 12.43 -17.39 6.24
N THR A 102 12.09 -16.60 7.25
CA THR A 102 11.52 -15.25 7.09
C THR A 102 12.29 -14.19 7.88
N LEU A 103 12.02 -12.91 7.61
CA LEU A 103 12.63 -11.79 8.31
C LEU A 103 11.77 -11.37 9.53
N ASN A 104 12.29 -11.62 10.73
CA ASN A 104 11.68 -11.19 11.99
C ASN A 104 11.82 -9.65 12.17
N ALA A 105 10.69 -8.93 12.13
CA ALA A 105 10.67 -7.47 12.19
C ALA A 105 11.05 -6.91 13.57
N GLN A 106 10.68 -7.59 14.66
CA GLN A 106 11.10 -7.25 16.02
C GLN A 106 12.61 -7.37 16.16
N LYS A 107 13.21 -8.45 15.65
CA LYS A 107 14.67 -8.62 15.65
C LYS A 107 15.37 -7.53 14.82
N LEU A 108 14.87 -7.22 13.62
CA LEU A 108 15.41 -6.14 12.80
C LEU A 108 15.39 -4.79 13.55
N THR A 109 14.30 -4.51 14.26
CA THR A 109 14.17 -3.28 15.07
C THR A 109 15.25 -3.21 16.16
N THR A 110 15.51 -4.32 16.87
CA THR A 110 16.58 -4.40 17.87
C THR A 110 17.97 -4.31 17.23
N ASP A 111 18.22 -5.01 16.13
CA ASP A 111 19.50 -5.00 15.41
C ASP A 111 19.85 -3.60 14.87
N VAL A 112 18.86 -2.84 14.40
CA VAL A 112 19.03 -1.43 14.01
C VAL A 112 19.30 -0.55 15.22
N HIS A 113 18.60 -0.74 16.33
CA HIS A 113 18.81 0.06 17.55
C HIS A 113 20.24 -0.06 18.10
N VAL A 114 20.87 -1.23 18.01
CA VAL A 114 22.28 -1.45 18.38
C VAL A 114 23.26 -0.59 17.54
N ARG A 115 22.85 -0.08 16.37
CA ARG A 115 23.64 0.89 15.57
C ARG A 115 23.54 2.33 16.06
N ASN A 116 22.76 2.59 17.10
CA ASN A 116 22.51 3.91 17.69
C ASN A 116 22.07 5.00 16.68
N PRO A 117 21.08 4.73 15.78
CA PRO A 117 20.56 5.75 14.88
C PRO A 117 19.89 6.89 15.64
N GLY A 118 19.93 8.11 15.09
CA GLY A 118 19.21 9.26 15.64
C GLY A 118 17.68 9.12 15.49
N LEU A 119 17.25 8.37 14.48
CA LEU A 119 15.87 7.93 14.27
C LEU A 119 15.85 6.65 13.42
N PHE A 120 15.05 5.67 13.81
CA PHE A 120 14.65 4.54 12.97
C PHE A 120 13.17 4.64 12.58
N ILE A 121 12.88 4.47 11.29
CA ILE A 121 11.53 4.39 10.74
C ILE A 121 11.36 3.01 10.12
N MET A 122 10.33 2.27 10.51
CA MET A 122 9.91 1.03 9.88
C MET A 122 8.53 1.24 9.24
N VAL A 123 8.40 0.95 7.95
CA VAL A 123 7.16 1.03 7.18
C VAL A 123 6.83 -0.36 6.66
N LEU A 124 5.70 -0.91 7.09
CA LEU A 124 5.24 -2.25 6.73
C LEU A 124 3.96 -2.13 5.91
N ASP A 125 4.11 -2.17 4.59
CA ASP A 125 3.01 -2.27 3.62
C ASP A 125 2.67 -3.75 3.37
N CYS A 126 2.38 -4.44 4.47
CA CYS A 126 1.95 -5.83 4.47
C CYS A 126 0.43 -5.87 4.51
N CYS A 127 -0.19 -6.12 3.36
CA CYS A 127 -1.45 -6.85 3.39
C CYS A 127 -1.17 -8.27 3.90
N ARG A 128 -2.18 -9.00 4.42
CA ARG A 128 -2.68 -10.21 3.72
C ARG A 128 -3.63 -11.11 4.49
N ASP A 129 -4.55 -11.70 3.70
CA ASP A 129 -5.01 -13.07 3.89
C ASP A 129 -3.78 -13.97 4.01
N ASN A 130 -3.62 -14.62 5.17
CA ASN A 130 -2.57 -15.61 5.33
C ASN A 130 -2.69 -16.63 4.16
N PRO A 131 -1.67 -16.78 3.29
CA PRO A 131 -1.78 -17.63 2.10
C PRO A 131 -1.88 -19.12 2.47
N PHE A 132 -1.51 -19.45 3.71
CA PHE A 132 -1.68 -20.76 4.32
C PHE A 132 -3.00 -20.88 5.10
N ALA A 133 -3.74 -19.79 5.33
CA ALA A 133 -5.09 -19.85 5.90
C ALA A 133 -6.12 -20.36 4.89
N ASP A 134 -5.98 -20.04 3.59
CA ASP A 134 -6.84 -20.61 2.52
C ASP A 134 -6.33 -21.95 1.94
N GLN A 135 -5.32 -22.54 2.59
CA GLN A 135 -5.33 -24.00 2.75
C GLN A 135 -6.58 -24.48 3.53
N ALA A 136 -7.57 -23.62 3.86
CA ALA A 136 -8.95 -24.02 4.17
C ALA A 136 -9.55 -24.96 3.13
N SER A 137 -9.25 -24.73 1.86
CA SER A 137 -9.64 -25.63 0.76
C SER A 137 -8.91 -26.98 0.80
N LEU A 138 -7.78 -27.07 1.51
CA LEU A 138 -7.02 -28.30 1.79
C LEU A 138 -7.16 -28.80 3.25
N LYS A 139 -7.85 -28.07 4.14
CA LYS A 139 -8.06 -28.43 5.57
C LYS A 139 -8.84 -29.74 5.74
N ASN A 140 -9.51 -30.20 4.68
CA ASN A 140 -10.22 -31.47 4.63
C ASN A 140 -9.34 -32.70 4.31
N PHE A 141 -8.04 -32.55 3.99
CA PHE A 141 -7.18 -33.68 3.60
C PHE A 141 -6.07 -34.03 4.62
N PHE A 142 -5.50 -33.06 5.35
CA PHE A 142 -4.36 -33.31 6.26
C PHE A 142 -4.49 -32.77 7.70
N GLY A 143 -5.62 -32.18 8.10
CA GLY A 143 -6.03 -32.07 9.51
C GLY A 143 -5.29 -31.07 10.44
N PHE A 144 -4.24 -30.37 10.00
CA PHE A 144 -3.52 -29.43 10.87
C PHE A 144 -4.22 -28.07 11.01
N ARG A 145 -4.56 -27.71 12.27
CA ARG A 145 -4.99 -26.36 12.69
C ARG A 145 -3.88 -25.70 13.52
N SER A 146 -3.06 -24.85 12.91
CA SER A 146 -2.15 -23.95 13.64
C SER A 146 -2.93 -22.76 14.22
N LYS A 147 -3.50 -22.93 15.43
CA LYS A 147 -4.26 -21.88 16.16
C LYS A 147 -3.44 -20.61 16.49
N ARG A 148 -2.14 -20.59 16.20
CA ARG A 148 -1.17 -19.59 16.65
C ARG A 148 -0.77 -18.59 15.57
N PHE A 149 -1.02 -18.90 14.31
CA PHE A 149 -1.00 -17.89 13.25
C PHE A 149 -2.24 -17.02 13.36
N LYS A 150 -2.04 -15.71 13.24
CA LYS A 150 -3.11 -14.72 13.12
C LYS A 150 -2.99 -13.97 11.82
N ASP A 151 -4.12 -13.47 11.33
CA ASP A 151 -4.17 -12.58 10.18
C ASP A 151 -3.61 -11.19 10.56
N GLY A 152 -2.97 -10.52 9.61
CA GLY A 152 -2.31 -9.23 9.85
C GLY A 152 -1.02 -9.31 10.67
N LEU A 153 -0.61 -8.15 11.21
CA LEU A 153 0.64 -7.98 11.97
C LEU A 153 0.37 -7.53 13.42
N ALA A 154 1.18 -8.02 14.35
CA ALA A 154 1.17 -7.63 15.75
C ALA A 154 1.54 -6.14 15.91
N PRO A 155 0.97 -5.44 16.91
CA PRO A 155 1.45 -4.11 17.28
C PRO A 155 2.84 -4.24 17.93
N MET A 156 3.86 -3.63 17.33
CA MET A 156 5.21 -3.59 17.88
C MET A 156 5.46 -2.26 18.58
N LYS A 157 6.20 -2.30 19.69
CA LYS A 157 6.78 -1.11 20.31
C LYS A 157 8.30 -1.17 20.15
N GLY A 158 8.85 -0.28 19.34
CA GLY A 158 10.30 -0.13 19.20
C GLY A 158 10.94 0.50 20.44
N PRO A 159 12.28 0.42 20.57
CA PRO A 159 13.04 1.17 21.56
C PRO A 159 12.99 2.69 21.28
N PRO A 160 13.50 3.55 22.17
CA PRO A 160 13.57 4.99 21.93
C PRO A 160 14.21 5.32 20.58
N SER A 161 13.72 6.40 19.97
CA SER A 161 14.05 6.77 18.58
C SER A 161 13.56 5.81 17.51
N THR A 162 12.38 5.20 17.71
CA THR A 162 11.71 4.37 16.70
C THR A 162 10.31 4.87 16.35
N ILE A 163 9.96 4.84 15.06
CA ILE A 163 8.59 4.97 14.54
C ILE A 163 8.30 3.73 13.69
N ILE A 164 7.14 3.09 13.90
CA ILE A 164 6.69 1.93 13.11
C ILE A 164 5.31 2.24 12.54
N ALA A 165 5.21 2.34 11.22
CA ALA A 165 4.00 2.60 10.48
C ALA A 165 3.54 1.33 9.75
N TYR A 166 2.26 1.02 9.85
CA TYR A 166 1.62 -0.16 9.27
C TYR A 166 0.56 0.30 8.29
N ALA A 167 0.50 -0.33 7.11
CA ALA A 167 -0.56 -0.06 6.14
C ALA A 167 -1.96 -0.42 6.64
N CYS A 168 -2.06 -1.25 7.68
CA CYS A 168 -3.32 -1.60 8.34
C CYS A 168 -3.22 -1.60 9.86
N ALA A 169 -4.37 -1.75 10.53
CA ALA A 169 -4.44 -1.92 11.96
C ALA A 169 -3.95 -3.33 12.33
N PRO A 170 -3.54 -3.55 13.60
CA PRO A 170 -3.30 -4.89 14.09
C PRO A 170 -4.52 -5.78 13.88
N ASP A 171 -4.26 -7.04 13.50
CA ASP A 171 -5.29 -8.03 13.18
C ASP A 171 -6.28 -7.61 12.04
N GLN A 172 -5.95 -6.62 11.19
CA GLN A 172 -6.79 -6.12 10.07
C GLN A 172 -6.13 -6.28 8.68
N LEU A 173 -6.95 -6.55 7.65
CA LEU A 173 -6.54 -6.71 6.24
C LEU A 173 -6.43 -5.35 5.51
N SER A 174 -5.38 -5.14 4.72
CA SER A 174 -5.29 -4.03 3.75
C SER A 174 -5.65 -4.48 2.34
N LEU A 175 -6.12 -3.53 1.54
CA LEU A 175 -6.48 -3.77 0.14
C LEU A 175 -5.20 -3.71 -0.72
N ALA A 176 -4.78 -4.86 -1.25
CA ALA A 176 -3.97 -4.87 -2.47
C ALA A 176 -4.73 -4.10 -3.57
N GLY A 177 -4.00 -3.36 -4.41
CA GLY A 177 -4.58 -2.31 -5.28
C GLY A 177 -5.70 -2.81 -6.18
N GLY A 178 -6.96 -2.62 -5.77
CA GLY A 178 -8.12 -3.08 -6.53
C GLY A 178 -8.23 -2.40 -7.89
N GLY A 179 -7.93 -3.15 -8.97
CA GLY A 179 -8.16 -2.80 -10.38
C GLY A 179 -7.22 -1.73 -10.96
N ASN A 180 -6.30 -2.13 -11.85
CA ASN A 180 -5.40 -1.25 -12.63
C ASN A 180 -4.76 -0.09 -11.82
N GLN A 181 -4.40 -0.35 -10.55
CA GLN A 181 -3.66 0.55 -9.69
C GLN A 181 -2.21 0.06 -9.58
N ARG A 182 -1.26 0.96 -9.87
CA ARG A 182 0.17 0.67 -9.93
C ARG A 182 0.77 0.34 -8.55
N ASN A 183 0.23 0.97 -7.51
CA ASN A 183 0.74 0.94 -6.15
C ASN A 183 -0.37 0.49 -5.19
N SER A 184 0.01 0.04 -4.00
CA SER A 184 -0.95 -0.14 -2.91
C SER A 184 -1.63 1.21 -2.57
N ALA A 185 -2.83 1.16 -1.99
CA ALA A 185 -3.50 2.38 -1.52
C ALA A 185 -2.67 3.14 -0.47
N TYR A 186 -1.92 2.42 0.37
CA TYR A 186 -1.06 3.00 1.39
C TYR A 186 0.17 3.68 0.79
N THR A 187 0.92 2.98 -0.06
CA THR A 187 2.14 3.53 -0.66
C THR A 187 1.83 4.65 -1.64
N CYS A 188 0.78 4.53 -2.45
CA CYS A 188 0.28 5.63 -3.30
C CYS A 188 0.03 6.91 -2.47
N THR A 189 -0.60 6.78 -1.30
CA THR A 189 -0.87 7.93 -0.42
C THR A 189 0.40 8.45 0.27
N LEU A 190 1.27 7.55 0.76
CA LEU A 190 2.51 7.91 1.45
C LEU A 190 3.47 8.69 0.55
N LEU A 191 3.58 8.30 -0.74
CA LEU A 191 4.43 8.97 -1.73
C LEU A 191 4.09 10.46 -1.91
N HIS A 192 2.82 10.84 -1.78
CA HIS A 192 2.40 12.26 -1.83
C HIS A 192 2.89 13.07 -0.62
N TYR A 193 3.05 12.45 0.55
CA TYR A 193 3.35 13.15 1.81
C TYR A 193 4.82 13.06 2.23
N ILE A 194 5.52 11.97 1.93
CA ILE A 194 6.90 11.72 2.39
C ILE A 194 7.92 12.71 1.80
N VAL A 195 7.59 13.33 0.67
CA VAL A 195 8.42 14.34 -0.01
C VAL A 195 8.17 15.79 0.44
N LEU A 196 7.28 16.01 1.41
CA LEU A 196 6.92 17.35 1.87
C LEU A 196 7.70 17.74 3.15
N PRO A 197 8.06 19.03 3.33
CA PRO A 197 8.75 19.52 4.53
C PRO A 197 7.78 19.68 5.70
N MET A 198 7.26 18.56 6.18
CA MET A 198 6.43 18.47 7.38
C MET A 198 6.99 17.42 8.34
N ASP A 199 6.56 17.48 9.60
CA ASP A 199 6.98 16.51 10.60
C ASP A 199 6.53 15.08 10.20
N ILE A 200 7.40 14.11 10.39
CA ILE A 200 7.19 12.72 9.96
C ILE A 200 5.95 12.06 10.62
N LYS A 201 5.55 12.49 11.82
CA LYS A 201 4.31 12.02 12.46
C LYS A 201 3.10 12.60 11.72
N THR A 202 3.18 13.85 11.25
CA THR A 202 2.16 14.47 10.39
C THR A 202 2.07 13.79 9.01
N VAL A 203 3.20 13.38 8.40
CA VAL A 203 3.21 12.56 7.17
C VAL A 203 2.40 11.28 7.36
N PHE A 204 2.70 10.51 8.41
CA PHE A 204 2.00 9.25 8.67
C PHE A 204 0.54 9.45 9.09
N GLN A 205 0.22 10.49 9.87
CA GLN A 205 -1.16 10.83 10.23
C GLN A 205 -2.01 11.20 9.01
N LYS A 206 -1.50 12.05 8.10
CA LYS A 206 -2.18 12.39 6.85
C LYS A 206 -2.36 11.17 5.95
N THR A 207 -1.32 10.34 5.83
CA THR A 207 -1.39 9.06 5.11
C THR A 207 -2.50 8.17 5.68
N ALA A 208 -2.55 7.98 7.00
CA ALA A 208 -3.59 7.17 7.64
C ALA A 208 -5.01 7.69 7.39
N ILE A 209 -5.20 9.01 7.53
CA ILE A 209 -6.49 9.67 7.31
C ILE A 209 -6.97 9.49 5.87
N ASP A 210 -6.09 9.68 4.87
CA ASP A 210 -6.50 9.67 3.47
C ASP A 210 -6.59 8.25 2.88
N VAL A 211 -5.77 7.30 3.34
CA VAL A 211 -5.98 5.87 3.06
C VAL A 211 -7.34 5.42 3.60
N HIS A 212 -7.67 5.78 4.84
CA HIS A 212 -8.95 5.41 5.45
C HIS A 212 -10.15 6.01 4.69
N LYS A 213 -10.04 7.22 4.15
CA LYS A 213 -11.09 7.81 3.30
C LYS A 213 -11.17 7.13 1.93
N THR A 214 -10.04 7.00 1.23
CA THR A 214 -10.01 6.54 -0.18
C THR A 214 -10.35 5.06 -0.33
N THR A 215 -10.01 4.24 0.66
CA THR A 215 -10.41 2.82 0.74
C THR A 215 -11.83 2.61 1.26
N GLY A 216 -12.69 3.64 1.29
CA GLY A 216 -14.07 3.50 1.76
C GLY A 216 -14.19 3.07 3.23
N ARG A 217 -13.18 3.38 4.05
CA ARG A 217 -12.99 2.98 5.46
C ARG A 217 -12.63 1.50 5.70
N TYR A 218 -12.39 0.71 4.65
CA TYR A 218 -11.97 -0.69 4.79
C TYR A 218 -10.54 -0.86 5.31
N GLN A 219 -9.63 0.04 4.95
CA GLN A 219 -8.24 0.03 5.42
C GLN A 219 -8.04 1.12 6.48
N GLN A 220 -7.38 0.80 7.58
CA GLN A 220 -7.09 1.76 8.65
C GLN A 220 -5.62 1.64 9.07
N PRO A 221 -4.70 2.45 8.51
CA PRO A 221 -3.29 2.40 8.88
C PRO A 221 -3.05 2.68 10.37
N TYR A 222 -2.06 2.01 10.94
CA TYR A 222 -1.69 2.13 12.36
C TYR A 222 -0.26 2.64 12.52
N LEU A 223 0.01 3.30 13.65
CA LEU A 223 1.27 4.00 13.90
C LEU A 223 1.69 3.83 15.37
N SER A 224 2.88 3.26 15.56
CA SER A 224 3.54 3.11 16.86
C SER A 224 4.71 4.09 16.93
N ILE A 225 4.68 5.01 17.90
CA ILE A 225 5.69 6.08 18.05
C ILE A 225 6.41 5.91 19.39
N ASN A 226 7.72 5.72 19.34
CA ASN A 226 8.64 5.87 20.46
C ASN A 226 9.72 6.92 20.13
N TYR A 227 9.27 8.10 19.68
CA TYR A 227 10.11 9.24 19.34
C TYR A 227 9.36 10.55 19.63
N ASN A 228 9.94 11.38 20.49
CA ASN A 228 9.28 12.57 21.06
C ASN A 228 9.72 13.90 20.44
N LYS A 229 10.77 13.91 19.61
CA LYS A 229 11.26 15.13 18.95
C LYS A 229 10.47 15.41 17.66
N PRO A 230 10.47 16.65 17.13
CA PRO A 230 10.11 16.90 15.75
C PRO A 230 11.17 16.30 14.81
N MET A 231 10.75 15.74 13.67
CA MET A 231 11.69 15.33 12.62
C MET A 231 11.09 15.55 11.23
N TYR A 232 11.90 16.18 10.37
CA TYR A 232 11.56 16.45 8.99
C TYR A 232 12.44 15.56 8.10
N LEU A 233 11.84 14.78 7.21
CA LEU A 233 12.62 14.05 6.19
C LEU A 233 13.06 14.97 5.05
N VAL A 234 12.49 16.17 4.96
CA VAL A 234 12.74 17.16 3.92
C VAL A 234 12.99 18.51 4.60
N ASN A 235 14.21 19.03 4.49
CA ASN A 235 14.59 20.30 5.12
C ASN A 235 14.24 21.53 4.25
N ASN A 236 14.14 21.36 2.93
CA ASN A 236 13.77 22.40 1.96
C ASN A 236 12.70 21.85 1.01
N TYR A 237 11.65 22.61 0.70
CA TYR A 237 10.56 22.19 -0.20
C TYR A 237 11.09 21.87 -1.61
N MET A 238 10.94 20.62 -2.06
CA MET A 238 11.47 20.11 -3.33
C MET A 238 10.45 20.17 -4.50
N GLY A 239 9.24 20.68 -4.27
CA GLY A 239 8.12 20.59 -5.22
C GLY A 239 7.29 19.31 -5.05
N PRO A 240 6.14 19.21 -5.72
CA PRO A 240 5.31 18.00 -5.69
C PRO A 240 5.96 16.86 -6.48
N TYR A 241 6.12 15.69 -5.85
CA TYR A 241 6.44 14.45 -6.56
C TYR A 241 5.21 14.02 -7.39
N VAL A 242 5.39 13.90 -8.70
CA VAL A 242 4.38 13.35 -9.61
C VAL A 242 4.74 11.89 -9.84
N ALA A 243 3.92 10.97 -9.31
CA ALA A 243 4.11 9.54 -9.52
C ALA A 243 4.15 9.21 -11.03
N PRO A 244 5.01 8.26 -11.47
CA PRO A 244 5.13 7.91 -12.86
C PRO A 244 3.78 7.45 -13.45
N PRO A 245 3.51 7.74 -14.74
CA PRO A 245 2.23 7.42 -15.35
C PRO A 245 1.97 5.92 -15.33
N LYS A 246 0.69 5.54 -15.20
CA LYS A 246 0.23 4.14 -15.26
C LYS A 246 0.85 3.40 -16.45
N ARG A 247 1.14 2.10 -16.28
CA ARG A 247 1.48 1.22 -17.41
C ARG A 247 0.48 1.47 -18.54
N ARG A 248 0.96 1.75 -19.74
CA ARG A 248 0.14 1.63 -20.94
C ARG A 248 -0.16 0.16 -21.11
N ASP A 249 -1.43 -0.21 -21.21
CA ASP A 249 -1.82 -1.59 -21.45
C ASP A 249 -1.14 -2.09 -22.73
N ALA A 250 -0.41 -3.21 -22.61
CA ALA A 250 0.26 -3.86 -23.74
C ALA A 250 -0.73 -4.59 -24.68
N THR A 251 -2.02 -4.25 -24.61
CA THR A 251 -3.13 -4.87 -25.35
C THR A 251 -3.60 -4.04 -26.55
N ARG A 252 -2.80 -3.08 -27.03
CA ARG A 252 -3.02 -2.43 -28.34
C ARG A 252 -2.52 -3.27 -29.53
N ASN A 253 -2.78 -4.58 -29.50
CA ASN A 253 -2.65 -5.49 -30.66
C ASN A 253 -3.38 -6.85 -30.48
N HIS A 254 -4.56 -6.85 -29.84
CA HIS A 254 -5.42 -8.05 -29.79
C HIS A 254 -6.90 -7.79 -30.10
N GLN A 255 -7.15 -6.85 -31.03
CA GLN A 255 -8.48 -6.55 -31.55
C GLN A 255 -8.68 -7.16 -32.94
N SER A 256 -8.30 -8.44 -33.08
CA SER A 256 -8.48 -9.24 -34.30
C SER A 256 -8.49 -10.77 -34.05
N ARG A 257 -8.94 -11.25 -32.87
CA ARG A 257 -9.22 -12.69 -32.65
C ARG A 257 -10.11 -13.09 -31.46
N VAL A 258 -10.96 -12.19 -30.97
CA VAL A 258 -12.00 -12.53 -29.97
C VAL A 258 -13.39 -12.35 -30.58
N ASP A 259 -13.67 -13.21 -31.56
CA ASP A 259 -15.01 -13.62 -31.92
C ASP A 259 -14.99 -15.16 -32.01
N MET A 260 -16.11 -15.84 -31.74
CA MET A 260 -16.26 -17.31 -31.58
C MET A 260 -15.95 -17.95 -30.20
N SER A 261 -16.21 -17.29 -29.07
CA SER A 261 -16.30 -18.03 -27.77
C SER A 261 -17.40 -17.58 -26.79
N GLN A 262 -18.07 -16.44 -27.01
CA GLN A 262 -19.14 -15.95 -26.11
C GLN A 262 -20.53 -16.59 -26.36
N HIS A 263 -20.69 -17.47 -27.35
CA HIS A 263 -21.98 -17.96 -27.84
C HIS A 263 -22.42 -19.34 -27.33
N ARG A 264 -21.78 -19.91 -26.30
CA ARG A 264 -22.10 -21.27 -25.78
C ARG A 264 -22.51 -21.38 -24.31
N TRP A 265 -22.63 -20.28 -23.56
CA TRP A 265 -23.00 -20.35 -22.13
C TRP A 265 -24.48 -20.08 -21.82
N ASN A 266 -25.21 -19.38 -22.71
CA ASN A 266 -26.61 -18.98 -22.47
C ASN A 266 -27.67 -19.91 -23.11
N ALA A 267 -27.32 -21.17 -23.42
CA ALA A 267 -28.18 -22.08 -24.17
C ALA A 267 -28.72 -23.30 -23.37
N GLN A 268 -28.44 -23.41 -22.07
CA GLN A 268 -28.72 -24.64 -21.30
C GLN A 268 -29.76 -24.51 -20.17
N PHE A 269 -30.22 -23.30 -19.83
CA PHE A 269 -31.33 -23.10 -18.89
C PHE A 269 -32.28 -22.00 -19.39
N GLY A 270 -33.27 -22.40 -20.19
CA GLY A 270 -34.33 -21.51 -20.67
C GLY A 270 -35.52 -21.46 -19.71
N MET A 271 -35.93 -20.24 -19.34
CA MET A 271 -37.29 -19.90 -18.92
C MET A 271 -37.66 -18.55 -19.54
N ALA A 272 -38.89 -18.41 -20.00
CA ALA A 272 -39.24 -17.44 -21.03
C ALA A 272 -40.07 -16.23 -20.55
N ASN A 273 -39.86 -15.14 -21.28
CA ASN A 273 -40.85 -14.12 -21.69
C ASN A 273 -41.46 -13.10 -20.69
N ASN A 274 -41.38 -11.86 -21.19
CA ASN A 274 -42.40 -10.80 -21.14
C ASN A 274 -42.69 -10.06 -19.83
N TYR A 275 -42.06 -8.88 -19.69
CA TYR A 275 -42.86 -7.65 -19.59
C TYR A 275 -42.16 -6.45 -20.24
N ARG A 276 -42.93 -5.66 -21.01
CA ARG A 276 -42.51 -4.38 -21.59
C ARG A 276 -43.20 -3.27 -20.81
N SER A 277 -42.45 -2.43 -20.10
CA SER A 277 -42.93 -1.09 -19.75
C SER A 277 -41.78 -0.09 -19.68
N ARG A 278 -42.07 1.14 -20.10
CA ARG A 278 -41.20 2.31 -19.93
C ARG A 278 -41.43 2.87 -18.54
N THR A 279 -40.37 3.23 -17.81
CA THR A 279 -40.19 4.57 -17.20
C THR A 279 -38.81 4.71 -16.54
N ASN A 280 -38.34 5.96 -16.47
CA ASN A 280 -37.14 6.41 -15.76
C ASN A 280 -36.97 5.80 -14.36
N ASN A 281 -35.88 5.04 -14.14
CA ASN A 281 -34.94 5.35 -13.05
C ASN A 281 -33.61 4.56 -13.16
N SER A 282 -32.48 5.27 -13.29
CA SER A 282 -31.18 4.85 -12.77
C SER A 282 -30.12 5.95 -12.94
N ARG A 283 -30.33 7.08 -12.24
CA ARG A 283 -29.17 7.65 -11.54
C ARG A 283 -28.65 6.55 -10.60
N ILE A 284 -27.32 6.39 -10.50
CA ILE A 284 -26.56 5.26 -9.91
C ILE A 284 -26.07 4.25 -10.97
N LYS A 285 -25.02 4.65 -11.69
CA LYS A 285 -23.94 3.84 -12.29
C LYS A 285 -23.02 4.79 -13.07
N ASN A 286 -22.01 5.35 -12.40
CA ASN A 286 -20.73 5.90 -12.94
C ASN A 286 -20.08 6.92 -11.97
N THR A 287 -19.69 6.50 -10.77
CA THR A 287 -19.01 7.37 -9.77
C THR A 287 -17.66 6.82 -9.30
N ALA A 288 -16.99 5.99 -10.11
CA ALA A 288 -15.71 5.35 -9.77
C ALA A 288 -14.55 5.70 -10.73
N LEU A 289 -14.74 6.65 -11.67
CA LEU A 289 -13.85 6.82 -12.83
C LEU A 289 -13.12 8.18 -12.95
N ASN A 290 -13.28 9.11 -11.99
CA ASN A 290 -12.78 10.50 -12.13
C ASN A 290 -11.73 10.97 -11.09
N ILE A 291 -11.34 10.14 -10.12
CA ILE A 291 -10.61 10.62 -8.92
C ILE A 291 -9.11 10.89 -9.15
N CYS A 292 -8.49 10.41 -10.23
CA CYS A 292 -7.12 10.81 -10.60
C CYS A 292 -7.01 12.18 -11.29
N ARG A 293 -8.13 12.91 -11.54
CA ARG A 293 -8.10 14.14 -12.37
C ARG A 293 -8.49 15.43 -11.64
N SER A 294 -9.21 15.38 -10.52
CA SER A 294 -9.80 16.56 -9.88
C SER A 294 -8.92 17.28 -8.84
N LEU A 295 -7.70 16.79 -8.56
CA LEU A 295 -6.76 17.45 -7.63
C LEU A 295 -5.79 18.44 -8.30
N LEU A 296 -5.90 18.65 -9.62
CA LEU A 296 -4.93 19.45 -10.39
C LEU A 296 -5.44 20.82 -10.90
N LEU A 297 -6.72 21.16 -10.75
CA LEU A 297 -7.26 22.48 -11.15
C LEU A 297 -8.30 22.98 -10.14
N GLY A 298 -7.90 23.97 -9.34
CA GLY A 298 -8.73 24.55 -8.29
C GLY A 298 -8.16 25.84 -7.70
N GLY A 299 -7.40 26.60 -8.49
CA GLY A 299 -6.86 27.91 -8.11
C GLY A 299 -7.42 29.01 -9.00
N VAL A 300 -8.12 29.96 -8.37
CA VAL A 300 -8.43 31.34 -8.81
C VAL A 300 -9.00 31.55 -10.22
N GLY A 301 -10.22 32.11 -10.29
CA GLY A 301 -10.80 32.61 -11.53
C GLY A 301 -12.16 33.28 -11.33
N GLU A 302 -12.15 34.59 -11.06
CA GLU A 302 -13.33 35.44 -11.23
C GLU A 302 -13.67 35.55 -12.73
N ALA A 303 -14.98 35.56 -13.06
CA ALA A 303 -15.46 36.16 -14.30
C ALA A 303 -16.96 36.50 -14.17
N GLU A 304 -17.28 37.80 -14.19
CA GLU A 304 -18.63 38.26 -14.47
C GLU A 304 -19.08 37.82 -15.88
N SER A 305 -20.39 37.62 -16.07
CA SER A 305 -20.99 37.73 -17.40
C SER A 305 -22.45 38.16 -17.32
N LYS A 306 -22.73 39.37 -17.84
CA LYS A 306 -24.08 39.96 -17.96
C LYS A 306 -24.78 39.42 -19.21
N ARG A 307 -26.06 39.04 -19.11
CA ARG A 307 -27.16 39.62 -19.92
C ARG A 307 -28.58 39.07 -19.64
N THR A 308 -29.40 39.94 -19.03
CA THR A 308 -30.75 40.34 -19.48
C THR A 308 -31.76 39.31 -20.03
N LYS A 309 -32.94 39.19 -19.38
CA LYS A 309 -34.21 39.85 -19.80
C LYS A 309 -35.41 39.47 -18.90
N GLY A 310 -36.22 40.46 -18.50
CA GLY A 310 -37.60 40.31 -18.00
C GLY A 310 -37.75 39.74 -16.57
N GLU A 311 -38.70 40.17 -15.73
CA GLU A 311 -39.74 41.21 -15.82
C GLU A 311 -40.00 41.86 -14.44
N ARG A 312 -40.79 42.95 -14.44
CA ARG A 312 -41.45 43.70 -13.31
C ARG A 312 -41.82 42.83 -12.08
N ALA A 313 -41.93 43.27 -10.82
CA ALA A 313 -42.16 44.57 -10.15
C ALA A 313 -41.94 44.38 -8.61
N ASP A 314 -41.95 45.33 -7.65
CA ASP A 314 -41.79 46.80 -7.55
C ASP A 314 -41.68 47.15 -6.01
N PHE A 315 -41.92 48.41 -5.59
CA PHE A 315 -42.15 48.93 -4.21
C PHE A 315 -40.97 49.29 -3.26
N TRP A 316 -40.61 50.60 -3.31
CA TRP A 316 -40.30 51.59 -2.24
C TRP A 316 -39.23 51.41 -1.14
N ASN A 317 -38.30 52.39 -1.15
CA ASN A 317 -37.65 53.16 -0.06
C ASN A 317 -37.97 52.80 1.41
N PHE A 318 -36.92 52.60 2.23
CA PHE A 318 -36.16 53.70 2.88
C PHE A 318 -34.77 53.24 3.30
#